data_AF-A0A0H5FST4-F1
#
_entry.id   AF-A0A0H5FST4-F1
#
_cell.length_a   1.000
_cell.length_b   1.000
_cell.length_c   1.000
_cell.angle_alpha   90.00
_cell.angle_beta   90.00
_cell.angle_gamma   90.00
#
_symmetry.space_group_name_H-M   'P 1'
#
loop_
_entity.id
_entity.type
_entity.pdbx_description
1 polymer ?
#
loop_
_entity_poly.entity_id
_entity_poly.type
_entity_poly.pdbx_seq_one_letter_code
_entity_poly.pdbx_strand_id
1 'polypeptide(L)'
;MAVIQDLPPELLRRILELFAADWPFQKDRRNVSLVARAWRHPSQSLLLYHMKVPRLNLTLCTDALRSNAGCTLRVVEVEWYNVREIMGALHEHDVSVETLIVYGAQDSLKSLRLEGHFERHPRIPSDTKLKLTNLTVDAHYLPSPAFFNSILPAAPFLTSLELEVRDGGELLPSEYISPFKSIAHQLRHLTISPGLRTSRPTSRASLQVTSFLASCTSLKSLELCSCGPAYIRDIVSAVRAPLFVLETQLAAGWNAGGTGVAELASVLELPAMANLKRWRMDKYDFDGNLLDQEARARWEAVCRARGAEPRDETRFFTVLCLLLKDEQLIRGS
;
A
#
# COMPACT_ATOMS: atom_id res chain seq x y z
N MET A 1 28.37 -20.07 -26.44
CA MET A 1 27.03 -19.63 -26.01
C MET A 1 27.02 -19.67 -24.49
N ALA A 2 26.63 -18.59 -23.81
CA ALA A 2 26.52 -18.60 -22.36
C ALA A 2 25.37 -19.55 -21.96
N VAL A 3 25.67 -20.57 -21.16
CA VAL A 3 24.65 -21.45 -20.61
C VAL A 3 24.06 -20.74 -19.40
N ILE A 4 22.74 -20.78 -19.24
CA ILE A 4 22.01 -20.13 -18.13
C ILE A 4 22.49 -20.58 -16.73
N GLN A 5 23.25 -21.68 -16.66
CA GLN A 5 23.86 -22.23 -15.46
C GLN A 5 25.11 -21.47 -15.01
N ASP A 6 25.74 -20.70 -15.90
CA ASP A 6 27.00 -19.98 -15.66
C ASP A 6 26.79 -18.49 -15.34
N LEU A 7 25.55 -18.07 -15.07
CA LEU A 7 25.26 -16.68 -14.71
C LEU A 7 25.93 -16.34 -13.37
N PRO A 8 26.54 -15.15 -13.24
CA PRO A 8 27.02 -14.66 -11.96
C PRO A 8 25.90 -14.67 -10.91
N PRO A 9 26.17 -15.10 -9.66
CA PRO A 9 25.18 -15.17 -8.59
C PRO A 9 24.42 -13.86 -8.37
N GLU A 10 25.07 -12.72 -8.57
CA GLU A 10 24.50 -11.38 -8.41
C GLU A 10 23.44 -11.09 -9.47
N LEU A 11 23.72 -11.45 -10.72
CA LEU A 11 22.78 -11.28 -11.84
C LEU A 11 21.59 -12.21 -11.68
N LEU A 12 21.84 -13.46 -11.25
CA LEU A 12 20.79 -14.40 -10.95
C LEU A 12 19.87 -13.89 -9.83
N ARG A 13 20.46 -13.42 -8.72
CA ARG A 13 19.71 -12.81 -7.63
C ARG A 13 18.85 -11.65 -8.13
N ARG A 14 19.37 -10.80 -9.02
CA ARG A 14 18.62 -9.67 -9.56
C ARG A 14 17.44 -10.10 -10.44
N ILE A 15 17.62 -11.13 -11.27
CA ILE A 15 16.53 -11.72 -12.07
C ILE A 15 15.44 -12.26 -11.14
N LEU A 16 15.82 -13.02 -10.10
CA LEU A 16 14.88 -13.59 -9.14
C LEU A 16 14.17 -12.50 -8.31
N GLU A 17 14.85 -11.42 -7.95
CA GLU A 17 14.24 -10.25 -7.31
C GLU A 17 13.21 -9.55 -8.21
N LEU A 18 13.44 -9.50 -9.52
CA LEU A 18 12.46 -8.96 -10.48
C LEU A 18 11.22 -9.84 -10.56
N PHE A 19 11.37 -11.17 -10.58
CA PHE A 19 10.24 -12.10 -10.49
C PHE A 19 9.52 -12.07 -9.14
N ALA A 20 10.20 -11.63 -8.08
CA ALA A 20 9.65 -11.56 -6.73
C ALA A 20 8.77 -10.32 -6.48
N ALA A 21 8.79 -9.32 -7.37
CA ALA A 21 8.06 -8.07 -7.21
C ALA A 21 6.56 -8.21 -7.53
N ASP A 22 6.20 -9.18 -8.35
CA ASP A 22 4.81 -9.49 -8.66
C ASP A 22 4.28 -10.51 -7.62
N TRP A 23 3.01 -10.43 -7.25
CA TRP A 23 2.30 -11.36 -6.35
C TRP A 23 1.18 -12.05 -7.16
N PRO A 24 0.86 -13.35 -7.02
CA PRO A 24 1.28 -14.33 -6.00
C PRO A 24 2.24 -15.44 -6.53
N PHE A 25 3.44 -15.55 -5.95
CA PHE A 25 4.59 -16.24 -6.60
C PHE A 25 5.15 -17.48 -5.88
N GLN A 26 4.46 -18.06 -4.89
CA GLN A 26 5.02 -19.23 -4.18
C GLN A 26 5.22 -20.44 -5.09
N LYS A 27 4.41 -20.59 -6.14
CA LYS A 27 4.48 -21.73 -7.06
C LYS A 27 5.69 -21.65 -8.00
N ASP A 28 6.03 -20.46 -8.47
CA ASP A 28 7.10 -20.26 -9.45
C ASP A 28 8.50 -20.33 -8.83
N ARG A 29 8.69 -19.88 -7.58
CA ARG A 29 10.02 -19.96 -6.92
C ARG A 29 10.49 -21.40 -6.68
N ARG A 30 9.58 -22.33 -6.41
CA ARG A 30 9.91 -23.76 -6.35
C ARG A 30 10.43 -24.25 -7.69
N ASN A 31 9.76 -23.89 -8.79
CA ASN A 31 10.19 -24.25 -10.13
C ASN A 31 11.56 -23.66 -10.46
N VAL A 32 11.81 -22.40 -10.07
CA VAL A 32 13.08 -21.74 -10.35
C VAL A 32 14.26 -22.37 -9.58
N SER A 33 14.02 -22.89 -8.37
CA SER A 33 15.02 -23.66 -7.62
C SER A 33 15.39 -25.02 -8.24
N LEU A 34 14.60 -25.49 -9.22
CA LEU A 34 14.81 -26.74 -9.95
C LEU A 34 15.54 -26.55 -11.30
N VAL A 35 15.70 -25.31 -11.76
CA VAL A 35 16.29 -25.00 -13.09
C VAL A 35 17.74 -25.47 -13.18
N ALA A 36 18.55 -25.21 -12.16
CA ALA A 36 19.94 -25.64 -12.09
C ALA A 36 20.43 -25.71 -10.65
N ARG A 37 21.49 -26.49 -10.39
CA ARG A 37 22.07 -26.61 -9.04
C ARG A 37 22.54 -25.26 -8.49
N ALA A 38 23.15 -24.42 -9.33
CA ALA A 38 23.59 -23.07 -8.97
C ALA A 38 22.42 -22.14 -8.59
N TRP A 39 21.20 -22.43 -9.06
CA TRP A 39 20.02 -21.61 -8.81
C TRP A 39 19.32 -21.93 -7.51
N ARG A 40 19.57 -23.12 -6.94
CA ARG A 40 18.86 -23.59 -5.75
C ARG A 40 19.09 -22.67 -4.56
N HIS A 41 20.34 -22.36 -4.23
CA HIS A 41 20.67 -21.55 -3.05
C HIS A 41 20.16 -20.10 -3.14
N PRO A 42 20.37 -19.35 -4.24
CA PRO A 42 19.81 -17.99 -4.39
C PRO A 42 18.27 -17.98 -4.41
N SER A 43 17.64 -18.98 -5.02
CA SER A 43 16.17 -19.09 -5.03
C SER A 43 15.62 -19.35 -3.63
N GLN A 44 16.30 -20.21 -2.86
CA GLN A 44 15.96 -20.49 -1.47
C GLN A 44 16.21 -19.28 -0.56
N SER A 45 17.31 -18.56 -0.72
CA SER A 45 17.56 -17.34 0.06
C SER A 45 16.51 -16.26 -0.21
N LEU A 46 16.02 -16.15 -1.44
CA LEU A 46 14.94 -15.21 -1.79
C LEU A 46 13.56 -15.67 -1.32
N LEU A 47 13.30 -16.97 -1.25
CA LEU A 47 12.14 -17.52 -0.55
C LEU A 47 12.12 -17.09 0.91
N LEU A 48 13.28 -17.07 1.56
CA LEU A 48 13.42 -16.67 2.95
C LEU A 48 13.31 -15.14 3.11
N TYR A 49 13.75 -14.36 2.11
CA TYR A 49 13.60 -12.90 2.07
C TYR A 49 12.14 -12.42 2.16
N HIS A 50 11.17 -13.29 1.85
CA HIS A 50 9.74 -13.03 1.97
C HIS A 50 9.02 -14.23 2.61
N MET A 51 8.91 -14.24 3.93
CA MET A 51 8.36 -15.36 4.68
C MET A 51 6.89 -15.11 5.00
N LYS A 52 5.98 -15.94 4.46
CA LYS A 52 4.58 -15.99 4.88
C LYS A 52 4.41 -17.16 5.85
N VAL A 53 3.98 -16.87 7.07
CA VAL A 53 3.72 -17.86 8.13
C VAL A 53 2.27 -18.32 7.98
N PRO A 54 2.01 -19.49 7.35
CA PRO A 54 0.64 -19.97 7.21
C PRO A 54 0.03 -20.30 8.57
N ARG A 55 -1.29 -20.13 8.67
CA ARG A 55 -2.16 -20.39 9.83
C ARG A 55 -1.90 -21.71 10.59
N LEU A 56 -1.37 -22.74 9.93
CA LEU A 56 -1.33 -24.11 10.45
C LEU A 56 0.06 -24.71 10.66
N ASN A 57 1.16 -23.96 10.52
CA ASN A 57 2.49 -24.57 10.61
C ASN A 57 3.54 -23.70 11.31
N LEU A 58 3.24 -23.36 12.56
CA LEU A 58 4.12 -22.55 13.41
C LEU A 58 5.51 -23.19 13.61
N THR A 59 5.56 -24.51 13.84
CA THR A 59 6.80 -25.27 14.04
C THR A 59 7.73 -25.20 12.83
N LEU A 60 7.19 -25.41 11.62
CA LEU A 60 7.96 -25.24 10.38
C LEU A 60 8.48 -23.80 10.23
N CYS A 61 7.72 -22.82 10.68
CA CYS A 61 8.16 -21.42 10.60
C CYS A 61 9.27 -21.13 11.60
N THR A 62 9.17 -21.57 12.85
CA THR A 62 10.25 -21.41 13.83
C THR A 62 11.52 -22.16 13.42
N ASP A 63 11.39 -23.36 12.83
CA ASP A 63 12.54 -24.11 12.31
C ASP A 63 13.19 -23.41 11.11
N ALA A 64 12.37 -22.78 10.25
CA ALA A 64 12.88 -21.96 9.16
C ALA A 64 13.62 -20.72 9.69
N LEU A 65 13.09 -20.03 10.71
CA LEU A 65 13.78 -18.89 11.34
C LEU A 65 15.09 -19.32 12.00
N ARG A 66 15.11 -20.45 12.71
CA ARG A 66 16.33 -21.04 13.28
C ARG A 66 17.39 -21.31 12.21
N SER A 67 16.97 -21.83 11.07
CA SER A 67 17.86 -22.09 9.93
C SER A 67 18.42 -20.81 9.30
N ASN A 68 17.90 -19.64 9.66
CA ASN A 68 18.28 -18.32 9.16
C ASN A 68 18.87 -17.42 10.25
N ALA A 69 19.41 -17.99 11.32
CA ALA A 69 19.98 -17.21 12.40
C ALA A 69 21.03 -16.18 11.91
N GLY A 70 20.98 -14.95 12.42
CA GLY A 70 21.88 -13.86 12.02
C GLY A 70 21.54 -13.18 10.67
N CYS A 71 20.44 -13.55 10.02
CA CYS A 71 20.04 -12.96 8.73
C CYS A 71 19.07 -11.77 8.89
N THR A 72 18.94 -10.95 7.85
CA THR A 72 17.89 -9.91 7.74
C THR A 72 16.86 -10.32 6.70
N LEU A 73 15.61 -10.49 7.12
CA LEU A 73 14.45 -10.76 6.26
C LEU A 73 13.82 -9.44 5.82
N ARG A 74 13.35 -9.36 4.58
CA ARG A 74 12.72 -8.12 4.07
C ARG A 74 11.27 -8.00 4.50
N VAL A 75 10.50 -9.07 4.30
CA VAL A 75 9.08 -9.11 4.64
C VAL A 75 8.78 -10.40 5.38
N VAL A 76 8.18 -10.27 6.56
CA VAL A 76 7.62 -11.40 7.31
C VAL A 76 6.13 -11.14 7.51
N GLU A 77 5.31 -11.98 6.92
CA GLU A 77 3.86 -12.01 7.10
C GLU A 77 3.51 -13.00 8.19
N VAL A 78 2.93 -12.51 9.29
CA VAL A 78 2.57 -13.32 10.46
C VAL A 78 1.11 -13.12 10.77
N GLU A 79 0.42 -14.18 11.16
CA GLU A 79 -0.92 -14.08 11.72
C GLU A 79 -0.86 -13.66 13.19
N TRP A 80 -1.77 -12.83 13.67
CA TRP A 80 -1.67 -12.22 15.01
C TRP A 80 -1.50 -13.21 16.15
N TYR A 81 -2.19 -14.34 16.09
CA TYR A 81 -2.12 -15.38 17.11
C TYR A 81 -0.78 -16.13 17.12
N ASN A 82 0.04 -15.96 16.08
CA ASN A 82 1.40 -16.51 15.99
C ASN A 82 2.48 -15.44 16.22
N VAL A 83 2.12 -14.16 16.40
CA VAL A 83 3.11 -13.08 16.42
C VAL A 83 4.08 -13.24 17.57
N ARG A 84 3.60 -13.67 18.74
CA ARG A 84 4.43 -13.77 19.94
C ARG A 84 5.52 -14.82 19.74
N GLU A 85 5.14 -15.98 19.22
CA GLU A 85 6.03 -17.11 18.98
C GLU A 85 7.02 -16.80 17.86
N ILE A 86 6.56 -16.15 16.78
CA ILE A 86 7.44 -15.72 15.69
C ILE A 86 8.39 -14.62 16.15
N MET A 87 7.93 -13.62 16.92
CA MET A 87 8.80 -12.57 17.47
C MET A 87 9.81 -13.14 18.46
N GLY A 88 9.39 -14.11 19.29
CA GLY A 88 10.28 -14.86 20.16
C GLY A 88 11.37 -15.57 19.36
N ALA A 89 11.00 -16.28 18.28
CA ALA A 89 11.96 -16.97 17.42
C ALA A 89 12.88 -16.02 16.63
N LEU A 90 12.36 -14.88 16.15
CA LEU A 90 13.16 -13.84 15.50
C LEU A 90 14.23 -13.31 16.46
N HIS A 91 13.87 -13.03 17.71
CA HIS A 91 14.80 -12.57 18.74
C HIS A 91 15.78 -13.68 19.18
N GLU A 92 15.30 -14.89 19.47
CA GLU A 92 16.10 -16.03 19.91
C GLU A 92 17.20 -16.40 18.89
N HIS A 93 16.91 -16.22 17.60
CA HIS A 93 17.81 -16.58 16.51
C HIS A 93 18.51 -15.37 15.87
N ASP A 94 18.44 -14.19 16.48
CA ASP A 94 19.09 -12.97 15.98
C ASP A 94 18.74 -12.66 14.51
N VAL A 95 17.45 -12.72 14.18
CA VAL A 95 16.92 -12.45 12.84
C VAL A 95 16.29 -11.07 12.80
N SER A 96 16.83 -10.19 11.95
CA SER A 96 16.27 -8.85 11.74
C SER A 96 15.18 -8.84 10.67
N VAL A 97 14.19 -7.96 10.77
CA VAL A 97 13.09 -7.84 9.79
C VAL A 97 12.92 -6.38 9.33
N GLU A 98 12.88 -6.14 8.01
CA GLU A 98 12.62 -4.78 7.49
C GLU A 98 11.13 -4.40 7.53
N THR A 99 10.26 -5.35 7.22
CA THR A 99 8.79 -5.20 7.18
C THR A 99 8.12 -6.42 7.81
N LEU A 100 7.48 -6.24 8.97
CA LEU A 100 6.71 -7.29 9.64
C LEU A 100 5.20 -7.06 9.43
N ILE A 101 4.63 -7.65 8.38
CA ILE A 101 3.18 -7.58 8.17
C ILE A 101 2.54 -8.53 9.17
N VAL A 102 2.06 -8.00 10.29
CA VAL A 102 1.22 -8.81 11.16
C VAL A 102 -0.22 -8.62 10.75
N TYR A 103 -0.84 -9.70 10.33
CA TYR A 103 -2.28 -9.84 10.29
C TYR A 103 -2.80 -9.87 11.73
N GLY A 104 -2.73 -8.72 12.42
CA GLY A 104 -3.36 -8.36 13.69
C GLY A 104 -2.53 -8.17 14.99
N ALA A 105 -1.35 -7.50 14.94
CA ALA A 105 -0.54 -6.89 16.04
C ALA A 105 0.88 -7.46 16.13
N GLN A 106 1.99 -6.82 16.52
CA GLN A 106 2.47 -5.44 16.62
C GLN A 106 4.02 -5.52 16.88
N ASP A 107 4.72 -4.43 16.56
CA ASP A 107 6.09 -4.03 16.96
C ASP A 107 7.31 -4.34 16.04
N SER A 108 8.02 -3.24 15.71
CA SER A 108 9.19 -3.04 14.80
C SER A 108 8.89 -2.73 13.31
N LEU A 109 8.01 -1.76 13.04
CA LEU A 109 7.37 -1.61 11.72
C LEU A 109 7.66 -0.29 11.01
N LYS A 110 8.23 -0.37 9.79
CA LYS A 110 8.20 0.73 8.80
C LYS A 110 6.83 0.89 8.15
N SER A 111 6.08 -0.20 8.05
CA SER A 111 4.70 -0.24 7.54
C SER A 111 3.86 -1.08 8.49
N LEU A 112 2.85 -0.50 9.13
CA LEU A 112 1.95 -1.21 10.04
C LEU A 112 0.60 -1.40 9.34
N ARG A 113 0.14 -2.64 9.24
CA ARG A 113 -1.21 -2.97 8.78
C ARG A 113 -2.00 -3.50 9.98
N LEU A 114 -3.15 -2.91 10.25
CA LEU A 114 -4.01 -3.28 11.38
C LEU A 114 -5.25 -4.00 10.85
N GLU A 115 -5.33 -5.29 11.15
CA GLU A 115 -6.47 -6.17 10.82
C GLU A 115 -6.77 -7.09 12.01
N GLY A 116 -8.03 -7.48 12.23
CA GLY A 116 -8.44 -8.30 13.36
C GLY A 116 -8.91 -7.56 14.63
N HIS A 117 -9.34 -8.34 15.63
CA HIS A 117 -9.92 -7.81 16.87
C HIS A 117 -8.88 -7.67 17.97
N PHE A 118 -8.76 -6.47 18.55
CA PHE A 118 -7.74 -6.15 19.56
C PHE A 118 -8.37 -6.05 20.97
N GLU A 119 -8.11 -7.02 21.84
CA GLU A 119 -8.63 -6.99 23.24
C GLU A 119 -7.75 -6.16 24.19
N ARG A 120 -6.46 -5.98 23.87
CA ARG A 120 -5.51 -5.22 24.68
C ARG A 120 -4.74 -4.26 23.80
N HIS A 121 -4.54 -3.03 24.28
CA HIS A 121 -3.72 -2.05 23.58
C HIS A 121 -2.38 -1.87 24.33
N PRO A 122 -1.26 -2.03 23.64
CA PRO A 122 0.06 -1.73 24.16
C PRO A 122 0.20 -0.21 24.34
N ARG A 123 0.76 0.18 25.48
CA ARG A 123 1.07 1.59 25.77
C ARG A 123 2.45 1.89 25.21
N ILE A 124 2.51 2.69 24.15
CA ILE A 124 3.78 3.18 23.63
C ILE A 124 4.23 4.33 24.53
N PRO A 125 5.43 4.27 25.13
CA PRO A 125 5.97 5.38 25.89
C PRO A 125 5.99 6.66 25.05
N SER A 126 5.59 7.80 25.62
CA SER A 126 5.42 9.07 24.90
C SER A 126 6.70 9.61 24.25
N ASP A 127 7.86 9.16 24.71
CA ASP A 127 9.19 9.49 24.20
C ASP A 127 9.65 8.56 23.06
N THR A 128 8.90 7.50 22.77
CA THR A 128 9.22 6.55 21.70
C THR A 128 8.99 7.21 20.33
N LYS A 129 10.02 7.15 19.47
CA LYS A 129 9.94 7.59 18.08
C LYS A 129 9.95 6.38 17.16
N LEU A 130 8.76 5.97 16.73
CA LEU A 130 8.57 4.91 15.76
C LEU A 130 9.04 5.38 14.38
N LYS A 131 9.79 4.51 13.69
CA LYS A 131 10.17 4.71 12.27
C LYS A 131 9.05 4.32 11.30
N LEU A 132 7.80 4.44 11.75
CA LEU A 132 6.63 4.08 10.98
C LEU A 132 6.42 5.12 9.87
N THR A 133 6.42 4.67 8.62
CA THR A 133 6.26 5.51 7.42
C THR A 133 4.94 5.29 6.71
N ASN A 134 4.36 4.10 6.85
CA ASN A 134 3.08 3.72 6.27
C ASN A 134 2.17 3.08 7.32
N LEU A 135 0.88 3.43 7.29
CA LEU A 135 -0.14 2.84 8.15
C LEU A 135 -1.34 2.43 7.29
N THR A 136 -1.75 1.17 7.35
CA THR A 136 -2.97 0.67 6.71
C THR A 136 -3.98 0.31 7.80
N VAL A 137 -5.19 0.84 7.68
CA VAL A 137 -6.26 0.68 8.66
C VAL A 137 -7.49 0.08 7.98
N ASP A 138 -7.82 -1.15 8.36
CA ASP A 138 -9.07 -1.81 7.96
C ASP A 138 -10.22 -1.33 8.87
N ALA A 139 -11.25 -0.75 8.26
CA ALA A 139 -12.39 -0.19 8.98
C ALA A 139 -13.31 -1.25 9.63
N HIS A 140 -13.20 -2.52 9.22
CA HIS A 140 -13.91 -3.64 9.83
C HIS A 140 -13.23 -4.12 11.13
N TYR A 141 -11.98 -3.71 11.36
CA TYR A 141 -11.13 -4.24 12.42
C TYR A 141 -10.38 -3.12 13.16
N LEU A 142 -11.10 -2.08 13.56
CA LEU A 142 -10.51 -0.95 14.25
C LEU A 142 -10.08 -1.34 15.68
N PRO A 143 -8.81 -1.10 16.08
CA PRO A 143 -8.43 -1.15 17.48
C PRO A 143 -9.11 -0.01 18.23
N SER A 144 -9.04 0.01 19.57
CA SER A 144 -9.64 1.11 20.33
C SER A 144 -9.06 2.48 19.94
N PRO A 145 -9.82 3.60 20.02
CA PRO A 145 -9.28 4.93 19.72
C PRO A 145 -8.04 5.30 20.56
N ALA A 146 -7.94 4.76 21.78
CA ALA A 146 -6.78 4.92 22.65
C ALA A 146 -5.48 4.39 22.03
N PHE A 147 -5.56 3.34 21.20
CA PHE A 147 -4.41 2.84 20.45
C PHE A 147 -3.88 3.89 19.48
N PHE A 148 -4.76 4.50 18.68
CA PHE A 148 -4.36 5.55 17.73
C PHE A 148 -3.82 6.79 18.43
N ASN A 149 -4.40 7.16 19.58
CA ASN A 149 -3.89 8.25 20.41
C ASN A 149 -2.48 8.00 20.96
N SER A 150 -2.06 6.72 21.10
CA SER A 150 -0.72 6.38 21.55
C SER A 150 0.27 6.27 20.38
N ILE A 151 -0.12 5.62 19.28
CA ILE A 151 0.79 5.32 18.17
C ILE A 151 1.04 6.50 17.23
N LEU A 152 0.02 7.31 16.93
CA LEU A 152 0.14 8.38 15.94
C LEU A 152 1.09 9.48 16.39
N PRO A 153 1.06 9.96 17.66
CA PRO A 153 2.06 10.91 18.15
C PRO A 153 3.48 10.33 18.20
N ALA A 154 3.60 9.02 18.41
CA ALA A 154 4.88 8.30 18.42
C ALA A 154 5.43 8.06 17.00
N ALA A 155 4.67 8.34 15.93
CA ALA A 155 5.03 8.05 14.55
C ALA A 155 5.26 9.34 13.71
N PRO A 156 6.28 10.15 14.02
CA PRO A 156 6.52 11.43 13.33
C PRO A 156 6.93 11.28 11.85
N PHE A 157 7.31 10.07 11.43
CA PHE A 157 7.71 9.77 10.04
C PHE A 157 6.56 9.22 9.19
N LEU A 158 5.35 9.12 9.75
CA LEU A 158 4.20 8.57 9.06
C LEU A 158 3.76 9.53 7.96
N THR A 159 4.03 9.14 6.71
CA THR A 159 3.77 9.96 5.52
C THR A 159 2.80 9.30 4.55
N SER A 160 2.48 8.02 4.76
CA SER A 160 1.54 7.25 3.96
C SER A 160 0.45 6.66 4.86
N LEU A 161 -0.80 6.82 4.45
CA LEU A 161 -1.96 6.28 5.14
C LEU A 161 -2.88 5.61 4.13
N GLU A 162 -3.34 4.41 4.45
CA GLU A 162 -4.36 3.68 3.70
C GLU A 162 -5.57 3.47 4.61
N LEU A 163 -6.72 3.94 4.17
CA LEU A 163 -7.98 3.86 4.90
C LEU A 163 -9.01 3.10 4.09
N GLU A 164 -9.59 2.07 4.70
CA GLU A 164 -10.79 1.46 4.16
C GLU A 164 -12.03 2.28 4.48
N VAL A 165 -12.93 2.42 3.52
CA VAL A 165 -14.22 3.11 3.62
C VAL A 165 -15.30 2.08 3.90
N ARG A 166 -16.15 2.39 4.89
CA ARG A 166 -17.32 1.60 5.26
C ARG A 166 -18.45 1.77 4.24
N ASP A 167 -19.47 0.93 4.36
CA ASP A 167 -20.72 1.09 3.60
C ASP A 167 -21.24 2.53 3.72
N GLY A 168 -21.61 3.13 2.59
CA GLY A 168 -22.14 4.50 2.53
C GLY A 168 -21.08 5.61 2.35
N GLY A 169 -19.81 5.27 2.20
CA GLY A 169 -18.77 6.25 1.88
C GLY A 169 -18.16 6.96 3.09
N GLU A 170 -18.37 6.43 4.30
CA GLU A 170 -17.76 6.92 5.53
C GLU A 170 -16.37 6.30 5.74
N LEU A 171 -15.34 7.12 6.01
CA LEU A 171 -13.97 6.63 6.28
C LEU A 171 -13.93 5.81 7.57
N LEU A 172 -14.10 6.49 8.71
CA LEU A 172 -13.95 5.93 10.04
C LEU A 172 -15.09 6.47 10.92
N PRO A 173 -15.52 5.74 11.96
CA PRO A 173 -16.43 6.30 12.95
C PRO A 173 -15.87 7.62 13.51
N SER A 174 -16.77 8.55 13.84
CA SER A 174 -16.38 9.91 14.22
C SER A 174 -15.38 10.00 15.38
N GLU A 175 -15.40 9.04 16.30
CA GLU A 175 -14.46 8.93 17.41
C GLU A 175 -13.00 8.67 16.98
N TYR A 176 -12.79 8.11 15.78
CA TYR A 176 -11.45 7.84 15.22
C TYR A 176 -10.89 9.03 14.46
N ILE A 177 -11.74 9.92 13.94
CA ILE A 177 -11.30 11.03 13.08
C ILE A 177 -10.32 11.97 13.80
N SER A 178 -10.51 12.19 15.10
CA SER A 178 -9.65 13.08 15.89
C SER A 178 -8.17 12.66 15.87
N PRO A 179 -7.81 11.40 16.22
CA PRO A 179 -6.42 10.94 16.11
C PRO A 179 -5.82 11.14 14.71
N PHE A 180 -6.53 10.79 13.64
CA PHE A 180 -5.99 10.93 12.27
C PHE A 180 -5.85 12.39 11.83
N LYS A 181 -6.73 13.29 12.28
CA LYS A 181 -6.57 14.74 12.02
C LYS A 181 -5.25 15.28 12.56
N SER A 182 -4.73 14.73 13.67
CA SER A 182 -3.45 15.17 14.24
C SER A 182 -2.26 14.95 13.29
N ILE A 183 -2.31 13.92 12.43
CA ILE A 183 -1.26 13.59 11.46
C ILE A 183 -1.60 14.02 10.02
N ALA A 184 -2.80 14.54 9.76
CA ALA A 184 -3.26 14.83 8.39
C ALA A 184 -2.27 15.73 7.63
N HIS A 185 -1.74 16.75 8.31
CA HIS A 185 -0.81 17.72 7.72
C HIS A 185 0.55 17.14 7.29
N GLN A 186 0.98 16.00 7.83
CA GLN A 186 2.25 15.34 7.46
C GLN A 186 2.08 14.26 6.37
N LEU A 187 0.84 13.85 6.07
CA LEU A 187 0.57 12.85 5.04
C LEU A 187 0.92 13.37 3.64
N ARG A 188 1.71 12.58 2.92
CA ARG A 188 2.11 12.79 1.53
C ARG A 188 1.39 11.84 0.58
N HIS A 189 1.05 10.65 1.06
CA HIS A 189 0.34 9.61 0.33
C HIS A 189 -0.91 9.20 1.10
N LEU A 190 -2.04 9.14 0.40
CA LEU A 190 -3.29 8.65 0.96
C LEU A 190 -3.94 7.69 -0.03
N THR A 191 -4.29 6.50 0.46
CA THR A 191 -5.09 5.53 -0.27
C THR A 191 -6.45 5.40 0.43
N ILE A 192 -7.52 5.48 -0.35
CA ILE A 192 -8.90 5.32 0.10
C ILE A 192 -9.50 4.18 -0.69
N SER A 193 -9.82 3.07 -0.03
CA SER A 193 -10.37 1.88 -0.66
C SER A 193 -11.69 1.47 -0.02
N PRO A 194 -12.68 0.94 -0.76
CA PRO A 194 -13.81 0.29 -0.12
C PRO A 194 -13.33 -1.02 0.48
N GLY A 195 -13.79 -1.34 1.69
CA GLY A 195 -13.54 -2.65 2.28
C GLY A 195 -14.02 -3.78 1.36
N LEU A 196 -13.34 -4.93 1.40
CA LEU A 196 -13.60 -6.08 0.52
C LEU A 196 -15.05 -6.61 0.53
N ARG A 197 -15.83 -6.20 1.54
CA ARG A 197 -17.21 -6.68 1.78
C ARG A 197 -18.27 -5.62 1.52
N THR A 198 -17.88 -4.38 1.24
CA THR A 198 -18.84 -3.27 1.17
C THR A 198 -19.39 -3.09 -0.23
N SER A 199 -20.64 -2.65 -0.26
CA SER A 199 -21.28 -2.20 -1.49
C SER A 199 -20.51 -1.00 -2.05
N ARG A 200 -20.20 -1.03 -3.35
CA ARG A 200 -19.39 -0.02 -4.06
C ARG A 200 -19.89 1.39 -3.69
N PRO A 201 -19.02 2.32 -3.25
CA PRO A 201 -19.41 3.71 -3.00
C PRO A 201 -19.73 4.38 -4.36
N THR A 202 -20.96 4.19 -4.83
CA THR A 202 -21.47 4.84 -6.05
C THR A 202 -22.03 6.23 -5.78
N SER A 203 -22.01 6.67 -4.52
CA SER A 203 -22.55 7.95 -4.04
C SER A 203 -21.47 9.02 -3.83
N ARG A 204 -21.88 10.18 -3.34
CA ARG A 204 -21.00 11.31 -2.96
C ARG A 204 -20.12 10.98 -1.76
N ALA A 205 -18.99 11.66 -1.66
CA ALA A 205 -18.13 11.55 -0.49
C ALA A 205 -18.78 12.16 0.76
N SER A 206 -18.60 11.54 1.92
CA SER A 206 -19.14 12.08 3.17
C SER A 206 -18.43 13.37 3.60
N LEU A 207 -19.12 14.20 4.39
CA LEU A 207 -18.54 15.43 4.94
C LEU A 207 -17.30 15.17 5.79
N GLN A 208 -17.25 14.01 6.46
CA GLN A 208 -16.10 13.65 7.29
C GLN A 208 -14.86 13.35 6.44
N VAL A 209 -15.04 12.63 5.32
CA VAL A 209 -13.96 12.32 4.37
C VAL A 209 -13.40 13.59 3.77
N THR A 210 -14.28 14.45 3.27
CA THR A 210 -13.88 15.74 2.67
C THR A 210 -13.20 16.66 3.70
N SER A 211 -13.69 16.72 4.94
CA SER A 211 -13.04 17.50 6.02
C SER A 211 -11.64 16.98 6.38
N PHE A 212 -11.44 15.66 6.40
CA PHE A 212 -10.13 15.05 6.64
C PHE A 212 -9.15 15.37 5.51
N LEU A 213 -9.57 15.19 4.26
CA LEU A 213 -8.76 15.52 3.08
C LEU A 213 -8.36 17.00 3.02
N ALA A 214 -9.27 17.90 3.40
CA ALA A 214 -8.98 19.32 3.49
C ALA A 214 -7.90 19.65 4.53
N SER A 215 -7.68 18.77 5.52
CA SER A 215 -6.63 18.88 6.53
C SER A 215 -5.29 18.32 6.05
N CYS A 216 -5.26 17.58 4.94
CA CYS A 216 -4.06 16.97 4.36
C CYS A 216 -3.28 17.95 3.48
N THR A 217 -2.65 18.95 4.10
CA THR A 217 -1.98 20.06 3.38
C THR A 217 -0.68 19.68 2.69
N SER A 218 -0.07 18.54 3.04
CA SER A 218 1.16 18.03 2.41
C SER A 218 0.90 16.94 1.36
N LEU A 219 -0.36 16.63 1.06
CA LEU A 219 -0.72 15.51 0.21
C LEU A 219 -0.20 15.70 -1.22
N LYS A 220 0.51 14.69 -1.73
CA LYS A 220 1.12 14.67 -3.08
C LYS A 220 0.57 13.57 -3.97
N SER A 221 0.17 12.45 -3.37
CA SER A 221 -0.35 11.28 -4.05
C SER A 221 -1.67 10.89 -3.42
N LEU A 222 -2.65 10.62 -4.25
CA LEU A 222 -3.95 10.14 -3.82
C LEU A 222 -4.35 8.92 -4.65
N GLU A 223 -4.76 7.86 -3.99
CA GLU A 223 -5.27 6.64 -4.61
C GLU A 223 -6.70 6.40 -4.15
N LEU A 224 -7.60 6.20 -5.12
CA LEU A 224 -9.03 5.99 -4.88
C LEU A 224 -9.44 4.67 -5.53
N CYS A 225 -9.75 3.68 -4.70
CA CYS A 225 -10.08 2.35 -5.18
C CYS A 225 -11.59 2.18 -5.39
N SER A 226 -12.00 1.49 -6.44
CA SER A 226 -13.40 1.15 -6.77
C SER A 226 -14.42 2.27 -6.56
N CYS A 227 -14.14 3.47 -7.08
CA CYS A 227 -14.97 4.68 -6.92
C CYS A 227 -15.64 5.13 -8.23
N GLY A 228 -16.79 5.81 -8.13
CA GLY A 228 -17.42 6.51 -9.26
C GLY A 228 -16.86 7.92 -9.50
N PRO A 229 -17.06 8.53 -10.68
CA PRO A 229 -16.54 9.86 -11.01
C PRO A 229 -17.03 10.97 -10.05
N ALA A 230 -18.28 10.90 -9.60
CA ALA A 230 -18.85 11.83 -8.63
C ALA A 230 -18.10 11.80 -7.29
N TYR A 231 -17.82 10.61 -6.75
CA TYR A 231 -17.03 10.44 -5.52
C TYR A 231 -15.61 10.99 -5.71
N ILE A 232 -14.94 10.61 -6.81
CA ILE A 232 -13.60 11.12 -7.15
C ILE A 232 -13.60 12.65 -7.17
N ARG A 233 -14.60 13.27 -7.80
CA ARG A 233 -14.73 14.72 -7.87
C ARG A 233 -14.87 15.35 -6.49
N ASP A 234 -15.74 14.83 -5.63
CA ASP A 234 -15.95 15.37 -4.28
C ASP A 234 -14.66 15.30 -3.45
N ILE A 235 -13.96 14.17 -3.52
CA ILE A 235 -12.69 13.92 -2.84
C ILE A 235 -11.61 14.88 -3.34
N VAL A 236 -11.38 14.94 -4.66
CA VAL A 236 -10.35 15.81 -5.24
C VAL A 236 -10.66 17.29 -5.00
N SER A 237 -11.94 17.67 -4.99
CA SER A 237 -12.37 19.06 -4.68
C SER A 237 -12.06 19.46 -3.23
N ALA A 238 -12.04 18.49 -2.31
CA ALA A 238 -11.72 18.73 -0.90
C ALA A 238 -10.21 18.85 -0.64
N VAL A 239 -9.36 18.29 -1.52
CA VAL A 239 -7.91 18.38 -1.38
C VAL A 239 -7.46 19.82 -1.63
N ARG A 240 -6.75 20.40 -0.66
CA ARG A 240 -6.19 21.75 -0.77
C ARG A 240 -4.79 21.78 -1.39
N ALA A 241 -4.05 20.70 -1.25
CA ALA A 241 -2.70 20.58 -1.78
C ALA A 241 -2.72 20.23 -3.28
N PRO A 242 -1.80 20.78 -4.09
CA PRO A 242 -1.67 20.35 -5.48
C PRO A 242 -1.12 18.92 -5.53
N LEU A 243 -1.90 18.01 -6.12
CA LEU A 243 -1.54 16.61 -6.34
C LEU A 243 -0.55 16.50 -7.50
N PHE A 244 0.41 15.58 -7.35
CA PHE A 244 1.31 15.19 -8.44
C PHE A 244 0.89 13.87 -9.08
N VAL A 245 0.29 12.98 -8.29
CA VAL A 245 -0.15 11.65 -8.72
C VAL A 245 -1.57 11.43 -8.23
N LEU A 246 -2.44 11.03 -9.16
CA LEU A 246 -3.76 10.51 -8.87
C LEU A 246 -3.82 9.07 -9.40
N GLU A 247 -4.22 8.15 -8.56
CA GLU A 247 -4.50 6.77 -8.93
C GLU A 247 -5.98 6.47 -8.68
N THR A 248 -6.64 5.89 -9.67
CA THR A 248 -8.07 5.58 -9.58
C THR A 248 -8.34 4.19 -10.13
N GLN A 249 -9.03 3.37 -9.35
CA GLN A 249 -9.70 2.17 -9.81
C GLN A 249 -11.19 2.51 -9.87
N LEU A 250 -11.80 2.40 -11.06
CA LEU A 250 -13.18 2.81 -11.26
C LEU A 250 -14.14 1.69 -10.81
N ALA A 251 -15.24 2.04 -10.15
CA ALA A 251 -16.28 1.08 -9.79
C ALA A 251 -16.94 0.50 -11.05
N ALA A 252 -17.36 -0.77 -11.05
CA ALA A 252 -18.11 -1.27 -12.21
C ALA A 252 -19.43 -0.50 -12.41
N GLY A 253 -19.77 -0.28 -13.68
CA GLY A 253 -20.91 0.55 -14.06
C GLY A 253 -20.68 2.06 -13.98
N TRP A 254 -19.45 2.53 -13.65
CA TRP A 254 -19.12 3.95 -13.56
C TRP A 254 -19.48 4.77 -14.82
N ASN A 255 -19.53 4.14 -16.00
CA ASN A 255 -19.88 4.76 -17.27
C ASN A 255 -21.19 4.21 -17.88
N ALA A 256 -22.10 3.65 -17.07
CA ALA A 256 -23.35 3.09 -17.59
C ALA A 256 -24.21 4.11 -18.37
N GLY A 257 -24.10 5.41 -18.03
CA GLY A 257 -24.77 6.51 -18.74
C GLY A 257 -23.97 7.14 -19.88
N GLY A 258 -22.76 6.66 -20.18
CA GLY A 258 -21.88 7.22 -21.23
C GLY A 258 -21.24 8.58 -20.91
N THR A 259 -21.55 9.19 -19.77
CA THR A 259 -21.04 10.51 -19.34
C THR A 259 -19.77 10.43 -18.49
N GLY A 260 -19.36 9.24 -18.05
CA GLY A 260 -18.30 9.06 -17.07
C GLY A 260 -16.97 9.70 -17.50
N VAL A 261 -16.61 9.62 -18.78
CA VAL A 261 -15.36 10.23 -19.29
C VAL A 261 -15.41 11.75 -19.20
N ALA A 262 -16.56 12.37 -19.48
CA ALA A 262 -16.73 13.82 -19.35
C ALA A 262 -16.69 14.27 -17.88
N GLU A 263 -17.24 13.45 -16.98
CA GLU A 263 -17.16 13.70 -15.54
C GLU A 263 -15.71 13.60 -15.04
N LEU A 264 -14.96 12.58 -15.46
CA LEU A 264 -13.52 12.47 -15.17
C LEU A 264 -12.72 13.64 -15.76
N ALA A 265 -13.06 14.10 -16.95
CA ALA A 265 -12.46 15.30 -17.54
C ALA A 265 -12.67 16.53 -16.65
N SER A 266 -13.85 16.68 -16.05
CA SER A 266 -14.14 17.79 -15.13
C SER A 266 -13.31 17.75 -13.84
N VAL A 267 -12.83 16.57 -13.42
CA VAL A 267 -11.94 16.44 -12.26
C VAL A 267 -10.60 17.13 -12.53
N LEU A 268 -10.09 17.07 -13.76
CA LEU A 268 -8.82 17.73 -14.15
C LEU A 268 -8.89 19.26 -14.12
N GLU A 269 -10.09 19.84 -14.08
CA GLU A 269 -10.29 21.28 -13.92
C GLU A 269 -10.16 21.76 -12.47
N LEU A 270 -10.12 20.83 -11.50
CA LEU A 270 -10.10 21.17 -10.09
C LEU A 270 -8.73 21.76 -9.69
N PRO A 271 -8.68 22.72 -8.74
CA PRO A 271 -7.43 23.35 -8.32
C PRO A 271 -6.36 22.37 -7.83
N ALA A 272 -6.77 21.29 -7.15
CA ALA A 272 -5.88 20.23 -6.69
C ALA A 272 -5.12 19.53 -7.85
N MET A 273 -5.65 19.58 -9.07
CA MET A 273 -5.10 18.92 -10.24
C MET A 273 -4.16 19.80 -11.07
N ALA A 274 -3.98 21.08 -10.70
CA ALA A 274 -3.21 22.05 -11.48
C ALA A 274 -1.75 21.62 -11.73
N ASN A 275 -1.16 20.83 -10.83
CA ASN A 275 0.20 20.32 -10.95
C ASN A 275 0.25 18.79 -11.16
N LEU A 276 -0.86 18.18 -11.58
CA LEU A 276 -0.92 16.74 -11.79
C LEU A 276 0.05 16.34 -12.91
N LYS A 277 1.05 15.53 -12.55
CA LYS A 277 2.01 14.99 -13.52
C LYS A 277 1.54 13.69 -14.12
N ARG A 278 0.80 12.91 -13.34
CA ARG A 278 0.38 11.56 -13.72
C ARG A 278 -1.00 11.22 -13.17
N TRP A 279 -1.80 10.60 -14.02
CA TRP A 279 -3.02 9.92 -13.61
C TRP A 279 -2.92 8.45 -13.99
N ARG A 280 -2.88 7.57 -13.00
CA ARG A 280 -2.94 6.12 -13.18
C ARG A 280 -4.38 5.62 -13.05
N MET A 281 -4.80 4.81 -14.00
CA MET A 281 -6.08 4.14 -13.96
C MET A 281 -5.87 2.64 -13.92
N ASP A 282 -6.20 2.02 -12.79
CA ASP A 282 -6.05 0.58 -12.60
C ASP A 282 -7.29 -0.15 -13.14
N LYS A 283 -7.08 -1.23 -13.90
CA LYS A 283 -8.15 -2.07 -14.45
C LYS A 283 -8.71 -3.10 -13.47
N TYR A 284 -8.29 -3.11 -12.22
CA TYR A 284 -8.66 -4.17 -11.31
C TYR A 284 -10.19 -4.26 -11.12
N ASP A 285 -10.84 -5.19 -11.80
CA ASP A 285 -12.12 -5.75 -11.38
C ASP A 285 -12.07 -7.25 -11.67
N PHE A 286 -12.60 -8.04 -10.74
CA PHE A 286 -12.72 -9.49 -10.90
C PHE A 286 -13.70 -9.83 -12.06
N ASP A 287 -14.50 -8.85 -12.50
CA ASP A 287 -15.61 -9.03 -13.46
C ASP A 287 -15.35 -8.52 -14.89
N GLY A 288 -14.15 -7.98 -15.22
CA GLY A 288 -13.76 -7.71 -16.61
C GLY A 288 -13.27 -6.28 -16.93
N ASN A 289 -13.06 -6.01 -18.22
CA ASN A 289 -12.47 -4.76 -18.73
C ASN A 289 -13.35 -3.53 -18.42
N LEU A 290 -12.96 -2.75 -17.41
CA LEU A 290 -13.69 -1.55 -16.93
C LEU A 290 -13.81 -0.40 -17.93
N LEU A 291 -12.92 -0.32 -18.91
CA LEU A 291 -12.99 0.68 -19.99
C LEU A 291 -12.99 -0.04 -21.33
N ASP A 292 -14.01 0.25 -22.13
CA ASP A 292 -13.89 0.04 -23.56
C ASP A 292 -12.72 0.89 -24.11
N GLN A 293 -12.16 0.45 -25.23
CA GLN A 293 -10.96 1.06 -25.80
C GLN A 293 -11.18 2.53 -26.19
N GLU A 294 -12.41 2.92 -26.53
CA GLU A 294 -12.77 4.27 -26.95
C GLU A 294 -12.85 5.22 -25.74
N ALA A 295 -13.53 4.83 -24.66
CA ALA A 295 -13.60 5.57 -23.41
C ALA A 295 -12.20 5.78 -22.82
N ARG A 296 -11.35 4.74 -22.86
CA ARG A 296 -9.95 4.86 -22.47
C ARG A 296 -9.20 5.86 -23.34
N ALA A 297 -9.29 5.75 -24.67
CA ALA A 297 -8.60 6.67 -25.58
C ALA A 297 -9.03 8.13 -25.34
N ARG A 298 -10.31 8.38 -25.08
CA ARG A 298 -10.83 9.71 -24.73
C ARG A 298 -10.28 10.22 -23.40
N TRP A 299 -10.28 9.41 -22.34
CA TRP A 299 -9.67 9.79 -21.06
C TRP A 299 -8.17 10.10 -21.20
N GLU A 300 -7.43 9.26 -21.93
CA GLU A 300 -6.00 9.49 -22.17
C GLU A 300 -5.75 10.80 -22.94
N ALA A 301 -6.58 11.11 -23.93
CA ALA A 301 -6.50 12.35 -24.69
C ALA A 301 -6.73 13.58 -23.80
N VAL A 302 -7.74 13.54 -22.92
CA VAL A 302 -8.02 14.63 -21.97
C VAL A 302 -6.85 14.81 -20.99
N CYS A 303 -6.29 13.73 -20.46
CA CYS A 303 -5.11 13.81 -19.58
C CYS A 303 -3.94 14.50 -20.27
N ARG A 304 -3.61 14.07 -21.49
CA ARG A 304 -2.50 14.65 -22.28
C ARG A 304 -2.74 16.12 -22.61
N ALA A 305 -3.98 16.50 -22.95
CA ALA A 305 -4.35 17.89 -23.20
C ALA A 305 -4.14 18.80 -21.97
N ARG A 306 -4.17 18.21 -20.76
CA ARG A 306 -3.91 18.89 -19.49
C ARG A 306 -2.48 18.75 -18.99
N GLY A 307 -1.58 18.17 -19.80
CA GLY A 307 -0.18 17.94 -19.43
C GLY A 307 0.03 16.80 -18.43
N ALA A 308 -1.00 16.03 -18.11
CA ALA A 308 -0.90 14.86 -17.25
C ALA A 308 -0.59 13.61 -18.09
N GLU A 309 0.37 12.80 -17.64
CA GLU A 309 0.71 11.52 -18.25
C GLU A 309 -0.34 10.45 -17.85
N PRO A 310 -1.17 9.93 -18.77
CA PRO A 310 -2.03 8.80 -18.46
C PRO A 310 -1.21 7.51 -18.35
N ARG A 311 -1.47 6.68 -17.33
CA ARG A 311 -0.87 5.35 -17.16
C ARG A 311 -1.90 4.28 -16.82
N ASP A 312 -1.60 3.06 -17.23
CA ASP A 312 -2.31 1.84 -16.81
C ASP A 312 -1.49 1.05 -15.79
N GLU A 313 -2.02 -0.10 -15.34
CA GLU A 313 -1.31 -1.00 -14.46
C GLU A 313 0.03 -1.46 -15.03
N THR A 314 0.19 -1.61 -16.35
CA THR A 314 1.38 -2.25 -16.94
C THR A 314 2.67 -1.43 -16.92
N ARG A 315 2.61 -0.14 -16.55
CA ARG A 315 3.75 0.81 -16.62
C ARG A 315 4.35 1.13 -15.25
N PHE A 316 4.84 0.11 -14.55
CA PHE A 316 5.30 0.15 -13.15
C PHE A 316 6.63 0.90 -12.85
N PHE A 317 7.40 1.35 -13.84
CA PHE A 317 8.81 1.73 -13.64
C PHE A 317 9.12 3.07 -12.91
N THR A 318 8.30 3.57 -11.97
CA THR A 318 8.61 4.90 -11.37
C THR A 318 8.44 5.08 -9.87
N VAL A 319 7.79 4.17 -9.13
CA VAL A 319 7.60 4.40 -7.68
C VAL A 319 8.93 4.25 -6.91
N LEU A 320 9.84 3.37 -7.34
CA LEU A 320 11.16 3.24 -6.71
C LEU A 320 12.07 4.47 -6.91
N CYS A 321 11.85 5.29 -7.95
CA CYS A 321 12.75 6.39 -8.29
C CYS A 321 12.47 7.70 -7.55
N LEU A 322 11.26 7.91 -7.00
CA LEU A 322 10.93 9.15 -6.30
C LEU A 322 11.35 9.13 -4.82
N LEU A 323 11.28 7.96 -4.17
CA LEU A 323 11.75 7.80 -2.78
C LEU A 323 13.28 7.88 -2.66
N LEU A 324 14.02 7.42 -3.67
CA LEU A 324 15.50 7.44 -3.66
C LEU A 324 16.10 8.83 -3.96
N LYS A 325 15.37 9.73 -4.63
CA LYS A 325 15.87 11.09 -4.93
C LYS A 325 15.82 12.02 -3.72
N ASP A 326 14.87 11.84 -2.81
CA ASP A 326 14.79 12.62 -1.57
C ASP A 326 15.85 12.20 -0.55
N GLU A 327 16.28 10.92 -0.51
CA GLU A 327 17.36 10.48 0.37
C GLU A 327 18.76 10.96 -0.04
N GLN A 328 19.01 11.23 -1.33
CA GLN A 328 20.29 11.78 -1.78
C GLN A 328 20.45 13.28 -1.50
N LEU A 329 19.35 14.03 -1.37
CA LEU A 329 19.41 15.44 -1.00
C LEU A 329 19.71 15.67 0.50
N ILE A 330 19.43 14.68 1.35
CA ILE A 330 19.65 14.78 2.82
C ILE A 330 21.08 14.35 3.20
N ARG A 331 21.78 13.60 2.36
CA ARG A 331 23.19 13.18 2.59
C ARG A 331 24.23 14.08 1.93
N GLY A 332 23.81 15.16 1.27
CA GLY A 332 24.67 16.05 0.48
C GLY A 332 24.88 17.45 1.06
N SER A 333 24.52 17.69 2.33
CA SER A 333 24.65 19.00 2.99
C SER A 333 25.31 18.89 4.35
#